data_AF-X6M297-F1
#
_entry.id   AF-X6M297-F1
#
_cell.length_a   1.000
_cell.length_b   1.000
_cell.length_c   1.000
_cell.angle_alpha   90.00
_cell.angle_beta   90.00
_cell.angle_gamma   90.00
#
_symmetry.space_group_name_H-M   'P 1'
#
loop_
_entity.id
_entity.type
_entity.pdbx_description
1 polymer ?
#
loop_
_entity_poly.entity_id
_entity_poly.type
_entity_poly.pdbx_seq_one_letter_code
_entity_poly.pdbx_strand_id
1 'polypeptide(L)'
;EVLNRTEGEVIRELKRWTPVMCVERNLMEKKRGQSPDDLMMSRHCMIISEKYYSWQLLLEYNILNFNQVFLFRSDFPQDKYSNITNYNQLNKIIDCMDTGKTVILHNLESIYESLHDMLNQRYQTRLSGIFIYVFIV
;
A
#
# COMPACT_ATOMS: atom_id res chain seq x y z
N GLU A 1 2.19 0.82 -30.75
CA GLU A 1 2.17 -0.63 -30.43
C GLU A 1 2.64 -0.81 -28.99
N VAL A 2 1.73 -1.06 -28.06
CA VAL A 2 2.12 -1.51 -26.71
C VAL A 2 1.95 -3.03 -26.74
N LEU A 3 3.06 -3.78 -26.64
CA LEU A 3 3.12 -5.24 -26.50
C LEU A 3 2.87 -6.13 -27.75
N ASN A 4 2.90 -5.63 -28.98
CA ASN A 4 2.62 -6.43 -30.21
C ASN A 4 1.30 -7.22 -30.15
N ARG A 5 0.32 -6.74 -29.37
CA ARG A 5 -1.01 -7.35 -29.23
C ARG A 5 -2.07 -6.43 -29.78
N THR A 6 -3.13 -7.01 -30.31
CA THR A 6 -4.32 -6.27 -30.73
C THR A 6 -5.10 -5.80 -29.50
N GLU A 7 -5.84 -4.69 -29.64
CA GLU A 7 -6.70 -4.17 -28.57
C GLU A 7 -7.69 -5.22 -28.04
N GLY A 8 -8.29 -6.00 -28.95
CA GLY A 8 -9.21 -7.08 -28.60
C GLY A 8 -8.56 -8.19 -27.76
N GLU A 9 -7.29 -8.52 -28.01
CA GLU A 9 -6.53 -9.47 -27.19
C GLU A 9 -6.26 -8.94 -25.80
N VAL A 10 -5.89 -7.66 -25.69
CA VAL A 10 -5.64 -7.01 -24.39
C VAL A 10 -6.92 -6.96 -23.56
N ILE A 11 -8.05 -6.55 -24.16
CA ILE A 11 -9.34 -6.48 -23.46
C ILE A 11 -9.77 -7.88 -22.99
N ARG A 12 -9.59 -8.91 -23.82
CA ARG A 12 -9.94 -10.29 -23.45
C ARG A 12 -9.10 -10.79 -22.27
N GLU A 13 -7.81 -10.47 -22.23
CA GLU A 13 -6.97 -10.79 -21.07
C GLU A 13 -7.38 -9.99 -19.83
N LEU A 14 -7.62 -8.68 -19.96
CA LEU A 14 -8.07 -7.84 -18.84
C LEU A 14 -9.39 -8.33 -18.23
N LYS A 15 -10.33 -8.81 -19.07
CA LYS A 15 -11.60 -9.39 -18.60
C LYS A 15 -11.43 -10.65 -17.75
N ARG A 16 -10.29 -11.34 -17.81
CA ARG A 16 -10.01 -12.51 -16.95
C ARG A 16 -9.64 -12.09 -15.52
N TRP A 17 -9.26 -10.84 -15.30
CA TRP A 17 -8.81 -10.33 -14.02
C TRP A 17 -9.88 -9.45 -13.40
N THR A 18 -10.41 -9.87 -12.26
CA THR A 18 -11.27 -9.00 -11.46
C THR A 18 -10.40 -8.03 -10.67
N PRO A 19 -10.89 -6.83 -10.31
CA PRO A 19 -10.16 -5.90 -9.46
C PRO A 19 -9.69 -6.54 -8.14
N VAL A 20 -10.53 -7.40 -7.57
CA VAL A 20 -10.28 -8.18 -6.35
C VAL A 20 -9.06 -9.09 -6.53
N MET A 21 -8.96 -9.83 -7.64
CA MET A 21 -7.80 -10.66 -7.97
C MET A 21 -6.51 -9.84 -8.17
N CYS A 22 -6.61 -8.65 -8.76
CA CYS A 22 -5.46 -7.76 -8.93
C CYS A 22 -4.91 -7.28 -7.58
N VAL A 23 -5.80 -6.90 -6.65
CA VAL A 23 -5.43 -6.48 -5.29
C VAL A 23 -4.81 -7.65 -4.54
N GLU A 24 -5.44 -8.82 -4.57
CA GLU A 24 -4.92 -10.03 -3.92
C GLU A 24 -3.52 -10.38 -4.42
N ARG A 25 -3.32 -10.38 -5.75
CA ARG A 25 -2.02 -10.71 -6.33
C ARG A 25 -0.93 -9.73 -5.92
N ASN A 26 -1.23 -8.43 -5.93
CA ASN A 26 -0.30 -7.40 -5.49
C ASN A 26 0.12 -7.61 -4.01
N LEU A 27 -0.83 -7.98 -3.14
CA LEU A 27 -0.55 -8.27 -1.73
C LEU A 27 0.26 -9.57 -1.53
N MET A 28 0.10 -10.56 -2.43
CA MET A 28 0.73 -11.88 -2.34
C MET A 28 2.12 -11.97 -2.99
N GLU A 29 2.47 -11.03 -3.88
CA GLU A 29 3.78 -11.00 -4.57
C GLU A 29 4.97 -10.81 -3.61
N LYS A 30 4.71 -10.52 -2.34
CA LYS A 30 5.66 -10.42 -1.20
C LYS A 30 6.62 -11.60 -0.95
N LYS A 31 6.56 -12.70 -1.71
CA LYS A 31 7.22 -13.98 -1.36
C LYS A 31 8.18 -14.57 -2.39
N ARG A 32 8.46 -13.89 -3.51
CA ARG A 32 9.27 -14.47 -4.61
C ARG A 32 10.62 -13.82 -4.90
N GLY A 33 11.13 -12.95 -4.03
CA GLY A 33 12.52 -12.48 -4.12
C GLY A 33 13.47 -13.48 -3.46
N GLN A 34 14.01 -14.45 -4.20
CA GLN A 34 15.12 -15.31 -3.74
C GLN A 34 16.50 -14.74 -4.14
N SER A 35 16.55 -13.67 -4.94
CA SER A 35 17.79 -13.02 -5.36
C SER A 35 17.90 -11.60 -4.77
N PRO A 36 19.07 -11.21 -4.24
CA PRO A 36 19.34 -9.85 -3.77
C PRO A 36 19.27 -8.76 -4.86
N ASP A 37 19.32 -9.17 -6.14
CA ASP A 37 19.39 -8.28 -7.31
C ASP A 37 18.04 -8.04 -8.01
N ASP A 38 16.99 -8.85 -7.76
CA ASP A 38 15.64 -8.54 -8.27
C ASP A 38 14.90 -7.64 -7.29
N LEU A 39 15.28 -6.37 -7.29
CA LEU A 39 14.63 -5.29 -6.55
C LEU A 39 13.29 -4.86 -7.18
N MET A 40 12.64 -5.73 -7.98
CA MET A 40 11.31 -5.46 -8.50
C MET A 40 10.27 -5.68 -7.41
N MET A 41 10.19 -4.70 -6.51
CA MET A 41 9.06 -4.58 -5.59
C MET A 41 7.85 -4.05 -6.36
N SER A 42 6.73 -4.76 -6.24
CA SER A 42 5.45 -4.25 -6.71
C SER A 42 5.14 -2.91 -6.01
N ARG A 43 4.53 -1.97 -6.75
CA ARG A 43 4.12 -0.69 -6.16
C ARG A 43 2.95 -0.90 -5.20
N HIS A 44 2.83 0.01 -4.24
CA HIS A 44 1.70 0.11 -3.33
C HIS A 44 0.37 0.18 -4.09
N CYS A 45 -0.68 -0.42 -3.53
CA CYS A 45 -2.00 -0.44 -4.14
C CYS A 45 -2.82 0.80 -3.76
N MET A 46 -3.32 1.53 -4.75
CA MET A 46 -4.36 2.55 -4.57
C MET A 46 -5.68 2.00 -5.08
N ILE A 47 -6.64 1.80 -4.17
CA ILE A 47 -7.97 1.29 -4.52
C ILE A 47 -8.92 2.48 -4.62
N ILE A 48 -9.39 2.76 -5.84
CA ILE A 48 -10.35 3.82 -6.11
C ILE A 48 -11.75 3.21 -6.01
N SER A 49 -12.61 3.83 -5.21
CA SER A 49 -14.01 3.41 -5.08
C SER A 49 -14.94 4.61 -4.92
N GLU A 50 -16.14 4.48 -5.45
CA GLU A 50 -17.21 5.48 -5.29
C GLU A 50 -17.85 5.45 -3.91
N LYS A 51 -17.78 4.32 -3.20
CA LYS A 51 -18.39 4.16 -1.87
C LYS A 51 -17.32 4.16 -0.79
N TYR A 52 -17.59 4.90 0.28
CA TYR A 52 -16.68 5.08 1.41
C TYR A 52 -16.32 3.75 2.09
N TYR A 53 -17.27 2.83 2.22
CA TYR A 53 -17.11 1.56 2.94
C TYR A 53 -16.63 0.40 2.06
N SER A 54 -16.29 0.63 0.79
CA SER A 54 -15.90 -0.46 -0.14
C SER A 54 -14.66 -1.22 0.30
N TRP A 55 -13.80 -0.65 1.15
CA TRP A 55 -12.65 -1.35 1.70
C TRP A 55 -13.06 -2.57 2.56
N GLN A 56 -14.26 -2.56 3.15
CA GLN A 56 -14.79 -3.68 3.94
C GLN A 56 -14.99 -4.94 3.07
N LEU A 57 -15.28 -4.77 1.79
CA LEU A 57 -15.39 -5.89 0.85
C LEU A 57 -14.09 -6.71 0.82
N LEU A 58 -12.93 -6.06 0.98
CA LEU A 58 -11.65 -6.77 1.00
C LEU A 58 -11.49 -7.67 2.23
N LEU A 59 -12.16 -7.36 3.35
CA LEU A 59 -12.27 -8.26 4.50
C LEU A 59 -13.23 -9.40 4.19
N GLU A 60 -14.39 -9.11 3.58
CA GLU A 60 -15.37 -10.14 3.19
C GLU A 60 -14.80 -11.16 2.18
N TYR A 61 -13.99 -10.69 1.23
CA TYR A 61 -13.28 -11.53 0.28
C TYR A 61 -12.06 -12.26 0.88
N ASN A 62 -11.78 -12.11 2.19
CA ASN A 62 -10.61 -12.66 2.89
C ASN A 62 -9.24 -12.25 2.29
N ILE A 63 -9.21 -11.16 1.54
CA ILE A 63 -7.96 -10.57 1.03
C ILE A 63 -7.22 -9.87 2.17
N LEU A 64 -7.98 -9.13 2.97
CA LEU A 64 -7.52 -8.53 4.20
C LEU A 64 -7.97 -9.38 5.39
N ASN A 65 -7.22 -9.29 6.48
CA ASN A 65 -7.56 -9.90 7.75
C ASN A 65 -7.22 -8.93 8.90
N PHE A 66 -7.30 -9.39 10.14
CA PHE A 66 -7.03 -8.56 11.31
C PHE A 66 -5.54 -8.48 11.68
N ASN A 67 -4.64 -9.11 10.91
CA ASN A 67 -3.19 -8.96 11.11
C ASN A 67 -2.65 -7.67 10.49
N GLN A 68 -3.39 -7.08 9.53
CA GLN A 68 -3.06 -5.78 8.95
C GLN A 68 -3.42 -4.63 9.90
N VAL A 69 -2.66 -3.54 9.80
CA VAL A 69 -2.89 -2.33 10.60
C VAL A 69 -3.76 -1.37 9.80
N PHE A 70 -4.96 -1.09 10.31
CA PHE A 70 -5.89 -0.15 9.70
C PHE A 70 -5.72 1.24 10.32
N LEU A 71 -5.34 2.21 9.50
CA LEU A 71 -5.19 3.60 9.90
C LEU A 71 -6.27 4.44 9.24
N PHE A 72 -7.17 4.95 10.07
CA PHE A 72 -8.26 5.83 9.67
C PHE A 72 -8.02 7.23 10.20
N ARG A 73 -8.47 8.23 9.46
CA ARG A 73 -8.60 9.59 9.99
C ARG A 73 -9.60 9.61 11.14
N SER A 74 -9.20 10.24 12.25
CA SER A 74 -10.12 10.50 13.35
C SER A 74 -11.13 11.58 12.95
N ASP A 75 -12.42 11.27 13.12
CA ASP A 75 -13.50 12.22 12.93
C ASP A 75 -13.89 12.97 14.21
N PHE A 76 -13.22 12.71 15.33
CA PHE A 76 -13.44 13.43 16.57
C PHE A 76 -12.98 14.89 16.45
N PRO A 77 -13.79 15.88 16.88
CA PRO A 77 -13.49 17.30 16.68
C PRO A 77 -12.14 17.75 17.25
N GLN A 78 -11.72 17.16 18.37
CA GLN A 78 -10.44 17.44 19.03
C GLN A 78 -9.24 16.94 18.24
N ASP A 79 -9.42 15.89 17.43
CA ASP A 79 -8.35 15.26 16.68
C ASP A 79 -8.18 15.87 15.27
N LYS A 80 -9.24 16.47 14.71
CA LYS A 80 -9.25 16.97 13.32
C LYS A 80 -8.20 18.04 13.03
N TYR A 81 -7.83 18.82 14.04
CA TYR A 81 -6.87 19.92 13.93
C TYR A 81 -5.58 19.65 14.71
N SER A 82 -5.45 18.45 15.29
CA SER A 82 -4.31 18.10 16.13
C SER A 82 -3.17 17.55 15.29
N ASN A 83 -2.05 18.29 15.24
CA ASN A 83 -0.80 17.81 14.65
C ASN A 83 -0.27 16.55 15.37
N ILE A 84 -0.63 16.35 16.64
CA ILE A 84 -0.25 15.19 17.44
C ILE A 84 -0.86 13.91 16.85
N THR A 85 -2.11 13.97 16.39
CA THR A 85 -2.77 12.81 15.77
C THR A 85 -2.07 12.42 14.47
N ASN A 86 -1.74 13.38 13.61
CA ASN A 86 -0.97 13.12 12.38
C ASN A 86 0.41 12.50 12.68
N TYR A 87 1.12 13.06 13.67
CA TYR A 87 2.41 12.53 14.11
C TYR A 87 2.31 11.07 14.61
N ASN A 88 1.28 10.76 15.41
CA ASN A 88 1.04 9.40 15.88
C ASN A 88 0.72 8.43 14.73
N GLN A 89 -0.01 8.87 13.70
CA GLN A 89 -0.26 8.05 12.51
C GLN A 89 1.04 7.77 11.75
N LEU A 90 1.90 8.78 11.57
CA LEU A 90 3.20 8.60 10.92
C LEU A 90 4.11 7.63 11.68
N ASN A 91 4.19 7.74 13.01
CA ASN A 91 4.97 6.81 13.82
C ASN A 91 4.46 5.38 13.70
N LYS A 92 3.14 5.16 13.69
CA LYS A 92 2.58 3.83 13.44
C LYS A 92 2.96 3.28 12.06
N ILE A 93 3.02 4.13 11.03
CA ILE A 93 3.47 3.73 9.69
C ILE A 93 4.94 3.31 9.74
N ILE A 94 5.79 4.08 10.43
CA ILE A 94 7.22 3.75 10.63
C ILE A 94 7.38 2.42 11.35
N ASP A 95 6.66 2.20 12.45
CA ASP A 95 6.71 0.94 13.19
C ASP A 95 6.22 -0.25 12.35
N CYS A 96 5.19 -0.03 11.51
CA CYS A 96 4.73 -1.06 10.60
C CYS A 96 5.79 -1.38 9.54
N MET A 97 6.42 -0.35 8.95
CA MET A 97 7.55 -0.48 8.03
C MET A 97 8.69 -1.32 8.61
N ASP A 98 9.05 -1.07 9.87
CA ASP A 98 10.08 -1.83 10.58
C ASP A 98 9.67 -3.30 10.83
N THR A 99 8.40 -3.54 11.15
CA THR A 99 7.92 -4.86 11.60
C THR A 99 7.42 -5.80 10.49
N GLY A 100 7.42 -5.38 9.22
CA GLY A 100 6.90 -6.23 8.14
C GLY A 100 5.36 -6.25 8.03
N LYS A 101 4.63 -5.42 8.78
CA LYS A 101 3.16 -5.37 8.78
C LYS A 101 2.54 -4.51 7.68
N THR A 102 1.59 -5.08 6.93
CA THR A 102 0.78 -4.34 5.95
C THR A 102 -0.07 -3.27 6.63
N VAL A 103 0.04 -2.03 6.15
CA VAL A 103 -0.77 -0.89 6.58
C VAL A 103 -1.82 -0.57 5.53
N ILE A 104 -3.04 -0.29 5.97
CA ILE A 104 -4.14 0.19 5.14
C ILE A 104 -4.45 1.62 5.56
N LEU A 105 -4.28 2.56 4.62
CA LEU A 105 -4.52 3.97 4.84
C LEU A 105 -5.88 4.34 4.26
N HIS A 106 -6.73 4.97 5.08
CA HIS A 106 -8.03 5.46 4.62
C HIS A 106 -8.30 6.87 5.15
N ASN A 107 -8.56 7.78 4.20
CA ASN A 107 -8.92 9.18 4.46
C ASN A 107 -7.82 10.02 5.15
N LEU A 108 -6.54 9.68 4.97
CA LEU A 108 -5.39 10.32 5.64
C LEU A 108 -4.69 11.38 4.75
N GLU A 109 -5.43 12.38 4.28
CA GLU A 109 -4.90 13.38 3.35
C GLU A 109 -3.72 14.19 3.91
N SER A 110 -3.79 14.52 5.20
CA SER A 110 -2.82 15.37 5.89
C SER A 110 -1.41 14.80 5.98
N ILE A 111 -1.23 13.49 5.78
CA ILE A 111 0.07 12.83 5.88
C ILE A 111 0.64 12.39 4.52
N TYR A 112 -0.11 12.53 3.42
CA TYR A 112 0.36 12.08 2.11
C TYR A 112 1.62 12.82 1.65
N GLU A 113 1.72 14.11 1.93
CA GLU A 113 2.94 14.88 1.63
C GLU A 113 4.15 14.27 2.34
N SER A 114 3.99 13.88 3.61
CA SER A 114 5.04 13.24 4.41
C SER A 114 5.38 11.82 3.91
N LEU A 115 4.44 11.13 3.26
CA LEU A 115 4.63 9.78 2.74
C LEU A 115 5.11 9.76 1.27
N HIS A 116 5.31 10.92 0.65
CA HIS A 116 5.56 11.02 -0.79
C HIS A 116 6.75 10.17 -1.27
N ASP A 117 7.90 10.25 -0.61
CA ASP A 117 9.09 9.50 -1.03
C ASP A 117 8.94 7.99 -0.78
N MET A 118 8.25 7.60 0.31
CA MET A 118 7.92 6.21 0.62
C MET A 118 6.98 5.61 -0.42
N LEU A 119 5.94 6.36 -0.82
CA LEU A 119 4.97 5.91 -1.83
C LEU A 119 5.60 5.76 -3.21
N ASN A 120 6.59 6.62 -3.52
CA ASN A 120 7.35 6.57 -4.76
C ASN A 120 8.53 5.59 -4.73
N GLN A 121 8.72 4.84 -3.63
CA GLN A 121 9.81 3.88 -3.45
C GLN A 121 11.21 4.51 -3.67
N ARG A 122 11.38 5.78 -3.27
CA ARG A 122 12.65 6.53 -3.40
C ARG A 122 13.61 6.21 -2.25
N TYR A 123 14.08 4.98 -2.19
CA TYR A 123 14.99 4.52 -1.13
C TYR A 123 16.46 4.80 -1.51
N GLN A 124 17.27 5.23 -0.53
CA GLN A 124 18.70 5.46 -0.70
C GLN A 124 19.49 4.47 0.14
N THR A 125 20.44 3.73 -0.45
CA THR A 125 21.36 2.87 0.30
C THR A 125 22.55 3.68 0.81
N ARG A 126 22.80 3.70 2.13
CA ARG A 126 23.99 4.32 2.74
C ARG A 126 24.89 3.26 3.38
N LEU A 127 26.21 3.44 3.23
CA LEU A 127 27.28 2.50 3.64
C LEU A 127 27.73 2.60 5.11
N SER A 128 27.22 3.56 5.88
CA SER A 128 27.62 3.80 7.27
C SER A 128 26.42 3.73 8.22
N GLY A 129 26.15 2.54 8.77
CA GLY A 129 25.13 2.36 9.80
C GLY A 129 23.71 2.31 9.22
N ILE A 130 23.05 1.18 9.43
CA ILE A 130 21.74 0.86 8.89
C ILE A 130 20.68 1.73 9.58
N PHE A 131 20.22 2.77 8.88
CA PHE A 131 18.88 3.35 9.09
C PHE A 131 18.28 3.67 7.72
N ILE A 132 17.78 2.63 7.07
CA ILE A 132 16.78 2.73 6.01
C ILE A 132 15.74 1.69 6.38
N TYR A 133 14.61 2.13 6.92
CA TYR A 133 13.46 1.26 7.07
C TYR A 133 12.94 0.96 5.66
N VAL A 134 13.38 -0.17 5.11
CA VAL A 134 12.70 -0.85 4.00
C VAL A 134 11.86 -1.94 4.66
N PHE A 135 10.54 -1.87 4.52
CA PHE A 135 9.72 -2.91 3.90
C PHE A 135 8.22 -2.54 3.97
N ILE A 136 7.43 -3.17 3.09
CA ILE A 136 5.95 -3.31 3.01
C ILE A 136 5.22 -2.21 2.22
N VAL A 137 4.33 -2.50 1.26
CA VAL A 137 3.59 -3.72 0.90
C VAL A 137 4.02 -4.23 -0.47
#